data_AF-A0A9X1TQN0-F1
#
_entry.id   AF-A0A9X1TQN0-F1
#
_cell.length_a   1.000
_cell.length_b   1.000
_cell.length_c   1.000
_cell.angle_alpha   90.00
_cell.angle_beta   90.00
_cell.angle_gamma   90.00
#
_symmetry.space_group_name_H-M   'P 1'
#
loop_
_entity.id
_entity.type
_entity.pdbx_description
1 polymer ?
#
loop_
_entity_poly.entity_id
_entity_poly.type
_entity_poly.pdbx_seq_one_letter_code
_entity_poly.pdbx_strand_id
1 'polypeptide(L)' 'MPDISTVFHGAVYGETENGSVILDARTGKDKASGAGDAPSAVNEYAGLFGTSLGTIEAHRAVG' A
#
# COMPACT_ATOMS: atom_id res chain seq x y z
N MET A 1 -13.81 -1.59 8.77
CA MET A 1 -12.86 -0.81 9.61
C MET A 1 -11.55 -0.71 8.84
N PRO A 2 -10.94 0.49 8.68
CA PRO A 2 -9.68 0.62 7.96
C PRO A 2 -8.50 0.03 8.76
N ASP A 3 -7.54 -0.55 8.05
CA ASP A 3 -6.30 -1.11 8.61
C ASP A 3 -5.07 -0.53 7.88
N ILE A 4 -3.99 -0.28 8.61
CA ILE A 4 -2.75 0.25 8.05
C ILE A 4 -1.78 -0.91 7.86
N SER A 5 -1.40 -1.18 6.62
CA SER A 5 -0.49 -2.29 6.31
C SER A 5 0.98 -1.89 6.48
N THR A 6 1.37 -0.71 6.00
CA THR A 6 2.78 -0.30 5.92
C THR A 6 2.91 1.21 5.70
N VAL A 7 4.06 1.77 6.12
CA VAL A 7 4.44 3.17 5.87
C VAL A 7 5.83 3.22 5.27
N PHE A 8 6.01 3.94 4.15
CA PHE A 8 7.31 4.03 3.48
C PHE A 8 7.45 5.30 2.64
N HIS A 9 8.62 5.94 2.72
CA HIS A 9 8.97 7.13 1.94
C HIS A 9 7.87 8.21 1.87
N GLY A 10 7.17 8.45 2.98
CA GLY A 10 6.12 9.45 3.06
C GLY A 10 4.79 9.04 2.41
N ALA A 11 4.59 7.75 2.14
CA ALA A 11 3.30 7.14 1.82
C ALA A 11 2.81 6.28 3.00
N VAL A 12 1.51 6.35 3.28
CA VAL A 12 0.80 5.43 4.18
C VAL A 12 -0.08 4.54 3.32
N TYR A 13 0.12 3.23 3.43
CA TYR A 13 -0.66 2.22 2.74
C TYR A 13 -1.68 1.62 3.70
N GLY A 14 -2.90 1.41 3.23
CA GLY A 14 -3.93 0.80 4.03
C GLY A 14 -5.03 0.17 3.20
N GLU A 15 -5.80 -0.66 3.89
CA GLU A 15 -6.98 -1.32 3.34
C GLU A 15 -8.24 -0.72 3.94
N THR A 16 -9.24 -0.51 3.08
CA THR A 16 -10.57 -0.07 3.46
C THR A 16 -11.61 -1.04 2.94
N GLU A 17 -12.87 -0.86 3.36
CA GLU A 17 -13.98 -1.65 2.81
C GLU A 17 -14.20 -1.40 1.30
N ASN A 18 -13.65 -0.30 0.77
CA ASN A 18 -13.73 0.06 -0.64
C ASN A 18 -12.44 -0.26 -1.42
N GLY A 19 -11.49 -0.96 -0.79
CA GLY A 19 -10.20 -1.35 -1.36
C GLY A 19 -9.01 -0.56 -0.81
N SER A 20 -7.84 -0.81 -1.41
CA SER A 20 -6.56 -0.23 -1.01
C SER A 20 -6.49 1.27 -1.25
N VAL A 21 -5.87 1.98 -0.31
CA VAL A 21 -5.64 3.43 -0.39
C VAL A 21 -4.18 3.76 -0.09
N ILE A 22 -3.69 4.81 -0.74
CA ILE A 22 -2.35 5.35 -0.52
C ILE A 22 -2.48 6.83 -0.18
N LEU A 23 -2.06 7.20 1.02
CA LEU A 23 -2.11 8.58 1.51
C LEU A 23 -0.70 9.20 1.55
N ASP A 24 -0.61 10.48 1.23
CA ASP A 24 0.58 11.27 1.55
C ASP A 24 0.68 11.43 3.07
N ALA A 25 1.77 10.93 3.65
CA ALA A 25 1.94 10.88 5.10
C ALA A 25 2.08 12.27 5.76
N ARG A 26 2.35 13.32 4.97
CA ARG A 26 2.49 14.70 5.49
C ARG A 26 1.17 15.45 5.51
N THR A 27 0.32 15.20 4.51
CA THR A 27 -0.92 15.95 4.28
C THR A 27 -2.19 15.16 4.56
N GLY A 28 -2.09 13.83 4.63
CA GLY A 28 -3.22 12.92 4.79
C GLY A 28 -4.13 12.82 3.55
N LYS A 29 -3.73 13.42 2.42
CA LYS A 29 -4.50 13.39 1.17
C LYS A 29 -4.17 12.16 0.34
N ASP A 30 -5.09 11.75 -0.51
CA ASP A 30 -4.87 10.68 -1.49
C ASP A 30 -3.67 11.02 -2.39
N LYS A 31 -2.73 10.08 -2.49
CA LYS A 31 -1.47 10.25 -3.25
C LYS A 31 -1.59 9.76 -4.69
N ALA A 32 -2.43 8.75 -4.95
CA ALA A 32 -2.73 8.25 -6.30
C ALA A 32 -4.16 7.66 -6.37
N SER A 33 -4.87 7.90 -7.48
CA SER A 33 -6.24 7.42 -7.75
C SER A 33 -6.30 6.07 -8.48
N GLY A 34 -5.20 5.31 -8.50
CA GLY A 34 -5.15 3.97 -9.08
C GLY A 34 -4.62 3.03 -8.00
N ALA A 35 -5.53 2.31 -7.36
CA ALA A 35 -5.22 1.32 -6.35
C ALA A 35 -4.30 0.24 -6.95
N GLY A 36 -3.00 0.39 -6.73
CA GLY A 36 -2.16 -0.78 -6.54
C GLY A 36 -2.45 -1.28 -5.12
N ASP A 37 -2.50 -2.61 -4.94
CA ASP A 37 -2.72 -3.25 -3.64
C ASP A 37 -1.83 -2.61 -2.55
N ALA A 38 -2.28 -2.61 -1.30
CA ALA A 38 -1.42 -2.17 -0.20
C ALA A 38 -0.35 -3.24 0.08
N PRO A 39 0.96 -2.92 0.07
CA PRO A 39 1.99 -3.89 0.40
C PRO A 39 1.86 -4.30 1.87
N SER A 40 2.11 -5.58 2.14
CA SER A 40 2.24 -6.09 3.51
C SER A 40 3.60 -5.72 4.13
N ALA A 41 4.62 -5.55 3.31
CA ALA A 41 5.96 -5.12 3.71
C ALA A 41 6.66 -4.41 2.55
N VAL A 42 7.59 -3.51 2.86
CA VAL A 42 8.35 -2.76 1.85
C VAL A 42 9.74 -2.40 2.34
N ASN A 43 10.68 -2.35 1.40
CA ASN A 43 12.02 -1.81 1.61
C ASN A 43 12.46 -0.99 0.38
N GLU A 44 13.73 -0.58 0.35
CA GLU A 44 14.34 0.20 -0.73
C GLU A 44 14.32 -0.47 -2.10
N TYR A 45 14.04 -1.77 -2.17
CA TYR A 45 14.09 -2.56 -3.41
C TYR A 45 12.69 -2.93 -3.92
N ALA A 46 11.78 -3.35 -3.04
CA ALA A 46 10.46 -3.83 -3.44
C ALA A 46 9.42 -3.75 -2.32
N GLY A 47 8.15 -3.76 -2.71
CA GLY A 47 7.01 -4.12 -1.85
C GLY A 47 6.63 -5.58 -2.06
N LEU A 48 6.13 -6.22 -1.01
CA LEU A 48 5.55 -7.55 -1.04
C LEU A 48 4.04 -7.46 -0.90
N PHE A 49 3.33 -8.11 -1.82
CA PHE A 49 1.88 -8.04 -1.94
C PHE A 49 1.31 -9.46 -1.84
N GLY A 50 0.38 -9.65 -0.92
CA GLY A 50 -0.36 -10.90 -0.80
C GLY A 50 -1.56 -10.89 -1.72
N THR A 51 -1.72 -11.93 -2.52
CA THR A 51 -2.91 -12.14 -3.35
C THR A 51 -3.90 -13.06 -2.64
N SER A 52 -5.19 -12.99 -3.02
CA SER A 52 -6.25 -13.84 -2.46
C SER A 52 -6.03 -15.35 -2.65
N LEU A 53 -5.10 -15.75 -3.54
CA LEU A 53 -4.74 -17.14 -3.81
C LEU A 53 -3.58 -17.64 -2.95
N GLY A 54 -3.03 -16.80 -2.05
CA GLY A 54 -1.89 -17.15 -1.20
C GLY A 54 -0.52 -17.00 -1.88
N THR A 55 -0.49 -16.47 -3.12
CA THR A 55 0.76 -16.10 -3.79
C THR A 55 1.28 -14.78 -3.23
N ILE A 56 2.59 -14.70 -3.02
CA ILE A 56 3.29 -13.44 -2.73
C ILE A 56 3.94 -12.93 -4.02
N GLU A 57 3.59 -11.71 -4.40
CA GLU A 57 4.19 -11.02 -5.53
C GLU A 57 5.10 -9.90 -5.04
N ALA A 58 6.21 -9.68 -5.76
CA ALA A 58 7.14 -8.60 -5.49
C ALA A 58 7.17 -7.63 -6.66
N HIS A 59 6.79 -6.38 -6.40
CA HIS A 59 6.90 -5.30 -7.37
C HIS A 59 7.20 -3.98 -6.67
N ARG A 60 7.46 -2.93 -7.47
CA ARG A 60 7.69 -1.59 -6.92
C ARG A 60 6.45 -1.15 -6.15
N ALA A 61 6.64 -0.75 -4.89
CA ALA A 61 5.64 0.02 -4.16
C ALA A 61 5.61 1.44 -4.76
N VAL A 62 4.46 1.83 -5.29
CA VAL A 62 4.21 3.17 -5.84
C VAL A 62 3.48 4.01 -4.79
N GLY A 63 3.63 5.32 -4.85
CA GLY A 63 3.12 6.24 -3.82
C GLY A 63 3.99 7.47 -3.74
#